data_AF-A0A229SI38-F1
#
_entry.id   AF-A0A229SI38-F1
#
_cell.length_a   1.000
_cell.length_b   1.000
_cell.length_c   1.000
_cell.angle_alpha   90.00
_cell.angle_beta   90.00
_cell.angle_gamma   90.00
#
_symmetry.space_group_name_H-M   'P 1'
#
loop_
_entity.id
_entity.type
_entity.pdbx_description
1 polymer ?
#
loop_
_entity_poly.entity_id
_entity_poly.type
_entity_poly.pdbx_seq_one_letter_code
_entity_poly.pdbx_strand_id
1 'polypeptide(L)'
;MPKKLGETAGFTSQDGKTQVVTFTIDKITVDPKCDPYMKPEAGKHTLLLDIRVATKQLSPDDAIQLGGTINPFAFQVVTPDGVTTPAELGMCKSSSLKALPNNWASNSKYTGQLELQVATKNGVLALIPGGLTNAGGGWEWNY
;
A
#
# COMPACT_ATOMS: atom_id res chain seq x y z
N MET A 1 -7.03 4.74 -10.28
CA MET A 1 -6.86 6.20 -10.43
C MET A 1 -5.37 6.54 -10.37
N PRO A 2 -4.78 7.09 -11.45
CA PRO A 2 -3.38 7.49 -11.44
C PRO A 2 -3.09 8.54 -10.37
N LYS A 3 -1.97 8.37 -9.66
CA LYS A 3 -1.47 9.23 -8.59
C LYS A 3 0.01 9.49 -8.78
N LYS A 4 0.45 10.68 -8.38
CA LYS A 4 1.88 10.97 -8.19
C LYS A 4 2.33 10.55 -6.78
N LEU A 5 3.61 10.22 -6.62
CA LEU A 5 4.19 10.09 -5.29
C LEU A 5 4.04 11.41 -4.53
N GLY A 6 3.67 11.32 -3.25
CA GLY A 6 3.32 12.48 -2.42
C GLY A 6 1.89 13.01 -2.60
N GLU A 7 1.12 12.49 -3.57
CA GLU A 7 -0.29 12.88 -3.75
C GLU A 7 -1.21 12.10 -2.80
N THR A 8 -2.16 12.82 -2.19
CA THR A 8 -3.12 12.22 -1.27
C THR A 8 -4.14 11.34 -1.98
N ALA A 9 -4.31 10.13 -1.47
CA ALA A 9 -5.37 9.17 -1.74
C ALA A 9 -6.20 8.97 -0.46
N GLY A 10 -7.31 8.22 -0.54
CA GLY A 10 -8.16 8.00 0.62
C GLY A 10 -9.59 7.63 0.24
N PHE A 11 -10.32 7.11 1.21
CA PHE A 11 -11.70 6.66 1.01
C PHE A 11 -12.65 7.32 2.02
N THR A 12 -13.93 7.30 1.64
CA THR A 12 -15.04 7.74 2.48
C THR A 12 -15.58 6.57 3.30
N SER A 13 -16.33 6.89 4.35
CA SER A 13 -17.06 5.89 5.11
C SER A 13 -18.10 5.20 4.23
N GLN A 14 -18.72 4.14 4.77
CA GLN A 14 -19.80 3.39 4.13
C GLN A 14 -20.99 4.27 3.73
N ASP A 15 -21.16 5.44 4.37
CA ASP A 15 -22.15 6.45 3.99
C ASP A 15 -21.88 7.11 2.62
N GLY A 16 -20.69 6.89 2.04
CA GLY A 16 -20.22 7.45 0.78
C GLY A 16 -19.97 8.96 0.79
N LYS A 17 -20.09 9.62 1.95
CA LYS A 17 -20.10 11.09 2.07
C LYS A 17 -18.94 11.60 2.91
N THR A 18 -18.58 10.87 3.95
CA THR A 18 -17.61 11.36 4.94
C THR A 18 -16.23 10.79 4.64
N GLN A 19 -15.29 11.62 4.20
CA GLN A 19 -13.89 11.18 4.08
C GLN A 19 -13.32 10.86 5.47
N VAL A 20 -13.04 9.58 5.73
CA VAL A 20 -12.59 9.06 7.03
C VAL A 20 -11.12 8.68 7.06
N VAL A 21 -10.54 8.36 5.91
CA VAL A 21 -9.13 8.02 5.78
C VAL A 21 -8.52 8.78 4.61
N THR A 22 -7.31 9.30 4.85
CA THR A 22 -6.39 9.71 3.80
C THR A 22 -5.07 9.00 3.96
N PHE A 23 -4.40 8.71 2.86
CA PHE A 23 -3.05 8.17 2.87
C PHE A 23 -2.24 8.71 1.70
N THR A 24 -0.93 8.56 1.77
CA THR A 24 0.00 9.03 0.75
C THR A 24 1.17 8.07 0.69
N ILE A 25 1.54 7.66 -0.52
CA ILE A 25 2.83 6.99 -0.78
C ILE A 25 3.82 8.10 -1.14
N ASP A 26 4.71 8.42 -0.21
CA ASP A 26 5.68 9.52 -0.40
C ASP A 26 6.86 9.07 -1.27
N LYS A 27 7.24 7.79 -1.15
CA LYS A 27 8.37 7.21 -1.87
C LYS A 27 8.17 5.72 -2.09
N ILE A 28 8.65 5.25 -3.24
CA ILE A 28 8.82 3.83 -3.56
C ILE A 28 10.31 3.60 -3.75
N THR A 29 10.90 2.73 -2.93
CA THR A 29 12.29 2.30 -3.11
C THR A 29 12.29 0.90 -3.71
N VAL A 30 12.82 0.77 -4.92
CA VAL A 30 12.98 -0.51 -5.62
C VAL A 30 14.29 -1.18 -5.21
N ASP A 31 14.23 -2.48 -4.92
CA ASP A 31 15.36 -3.31 -4.49
C ASP A 31 16.20 -2.64 -3.38
N PRO A 32 15.59 -2.24 -2.25
CA PRO A 32 16.35 -1.71 -1.12
C PRO A 32 17.34 -2.76 -0.61
N LYS A 33 18.44 -2.32 0.01
CA LYS A 33 19.35 -3.22 0.69
C LYS A 33 18.61 -3.97 1.81
N CYS A 34 18.62 -5.29 1.75
CA CYS A 34 18.06 -6.14 2.79
C CYS A 34 18.83 -6.04 4.10
N ASP A 35 18.12 -6.36 5.18
CA ASP A 35 18.73 -6.53 6.49
C ASP A 35 19.73 -7.70 6.48
N PRO A 36 20.69 -7.73 7.41
CA PRO A 36 21.62 -8.85 7.53
C PRO A 36 20.89 -10.20 7.55
N TYR A 37 21.41 -11.17 6.79
CA TYR A 37 20.87 -12.52 6.66
C TYR A 37 19.51 -12.65 5.94
N MET A 38 18.89 -11.54 5.56
CA MET A 38 17.70 -11.54 4.70
C MET A 38 18.11 -11.40 3.23
N LYS A 39 17.27 -11.94 2.34
CA LYS A 39 17.42 -11.82 0.89
C LYS A 39 16.05 -11.67 0.24
N PRO A 40 15.94 -10.98 -0.91
CA PRO A 40 14.71 -11.03 -1.69
C PRO A 40 14.47 -12.46 -2.17
N GLU A 41 13.21 -12.79 -2.43
CA GLU A 41 12.88 -14.04 -3.09
C GLU A 41 13.49 -14.09 -4.50
N ALA A 42 13.94 -15.27 -4.91
CA ALA A 42 14.56 -15.45 -6.21
C ALA A 42 13.57 -15.11 -7.35
N GLY A 43 13.98 -14.26 -8.28
CA GLY A 43 13.15 -13.85 -9.41
C GLY A 43 12.10 -12.79 -9.08
N LYS A 44 12.08 -12.26 -7.85
CA LYS A 44 11.21 -11.15 -7.44
C LYS A 44 12.02 -9.91 -7.06
N HIS A 45 11.32 -8.78 -7.03
CA HIS A 45 11.83 -7.49 -6.63
C HIS A 45 11.15 -7.03 -5.36
N THR A 46 11.90 -6.35 -4.49
CA THR A 46 11.35 -5.77 -3.27
C THR A 46 10.99 -4.31 -3.51
N LEU A 47 9.76 -3.91 -3.21
CA LEU A 47 9.38 -2.51 -3.09
C LEU A 47 9.22 -2.15 -1.62
N LEU A 48 9.83 -1.06 -1.20
CA LEU A 48 9.61 -0.46 0.11
C LEU A 48 8.88 0.86 -0.07
N LEU A 49 7.64 0.90 0.41
CA LEU A 49 6.75 2.04 0.32
C LEU A 49 6.84 2.85 1.61
N ASP A 50 7.23 4.12 1.53
CA ASP A 50 7.10 5.05 2.64
C ASP A 50 5.69 5.66 2.62
N ILE A 51 4.90 5.41 3.66
CA ILE A 51 3.47 5.72 3.69
C ILE A 51 3.13 6.61 4.88
N ARG A 52 2.31 7.64 4.61
CA ARG A 52 1.59 8.41 5.62
C ARG A 52 0.12 8.06 5.59
N VAL A 53 -0.49 7.91 6.76
CA VAL A 53 -1.93 7.68 6.93
C VAL A 53 -2.47 8.67 7.93
N ALA A 54 -3.64 9.24 7.66
CA ALA A 54 -4.40 10.03 8.63
C ALA A 54 -5.84 9.54 8.67
N THR A 55 -6.34 9.36 9.89
CA THR A 55 -7.69 8.90 10.18
C THR A 55 -8.50 10.04 10.79
N LYS A 56 -9.80 10.07 10.50
CA LYS A 56 -10.78 10.86 11.26
C LYS A 56 -11.51 9.94 12.24
N GLN A 57 -12.74 10.28 12.62
CA GLN A 57 -13.60 9.36 13.35
C GLN A 57 -13.86 8.12 12.49
N LEU A 58 -13.44 6.96 12.98
CA LEU A 58 -13.66 5.67 12.33
C LEU A 58 -14.81 4.93 13.01
N SER A 59 -15.71 4.37 12.21
CA SER A 59 -16.55 3.24 12.64
C SER A 59 -15.72 1.94 12.67
N PRO A 60 -16.23 0.86 13.29
CA PRO A 60 -15.57 -0.45 13.21
C PRO A 60 -15.34 -0.93 11.77
N ASP A 61 -16.30 -0.69 10.87
CA ASP A 61 -16.20 -1.08 9.46
C ASP A 61 -15.13 -0.26 8.72
N ASP A 62 -15.02 1.04 9.00
CA ASP A 62 -13.97 1.88 8.42
C ASP A 62 -12.57 1.41 8.85
N ALA A 63 -12.42 0.97 10.11
CA ALA A 63 -11.17 0.44 10.64
C ALA A 63 -10.80 -0.90 9.98
N ILE A 64 -11.76 -1.78 9.75
CA ILE A 64 -11.58 -3.05 9.02
C ILE A 64 -11.17 -2.76 7.57
N GLN A 65 -11.88 -1.86 6.89
CA GLN A 65 -11.55 -1.44 5.53
C GLN A 65 -10.15 -0.84 5.43
N LEU A 66 -9.74 -0.02 6.41
CA LEU A 66 -8.38 0.53 6.49
C LEU A 66 -7.32 -0.57 6.59
N GLY A 67 -7.53 -1.54 7.48
CA GLY A 67 -6.63 -2.70 7.63
C GLY A 67 -6.56 -3.59 6.39
N GLY A 68 -7.67 -3.70 5.64
CA GLY A 68 -7.70 -4.39 4.35
C GLY A 68 -7.08 -3.59 3.20
N THR A 69 -7.09 -2.26 3.28
CA THR A 69 -6.56 -1.37 2.23
C THR A 69 -5.05 -1.17 2.37
N ILE A 70 -4.56 -0.80 3.55
CA ILE A 70 -3.13 -0.55 3.78
C ILE A 70 -2.47 -1.87 4.18
N ASN A 71 -2.41 -2.77 3.21
CA ASN A 71 -2.00 -4.15 3.36
C ASN A 71 -1.22 -4.60 2.11
N PRO A 72 -0.08 -5.33 2.25
CA PRO A 72 0.67 -5.83 1.10
C PRO A 72 -0.17 -6.62 0.08
N PHE A 73 -1.16 -7.38 0.56
CA PHE A 73 -2.01 -8.22 -0.28
C PHE A 73 -3.12 -7.45 -1.03
N ALA A 74 -3.29 -6.16 -0.76
CA ALA A 74 -4.21 -5.30 -1.50
C ALA A 74 -3.57 -4.69 -2.76
N PHE A 75 -2.27 -4.90 -2.96
CA PHE A 75 -1.53 -4.38 -4.10
C PHE A 75 -1.43 -5.40 -5.22
N GLN A 76 -1.41 -4.88 -6.44
CA GLN A 76 -1.11 -5.59 -7.67
C GLN A 76 -0.11 -4.77 -8.48
N VAL A 77 0.60 -5.42 -9.38
CA VAL A 77 1.48 -4.76 -10.34
C VAL A 77 1.00 -5.05 -11.74
N VAL A 78 0.86 -3.99 -12.54
CA VAL A 78 0.77 -4.11 -13.99
C VAL A 78 2.19 -3.94 -14.54
N THR A 79 2.71 -5.00 -15.13
CA THR A 79 4.05 -5.05 -15.71
C THR A 79 4.11 -4.24 -17.02
N PRO A 80 5.31 -3.90 -17.53
CA PRO A 80 5.45 -3.14 -18.77
C PRO A 80 4.83 -3.79 -20.02
N ASP A 81 4.72 -5.13 -20.03
CA ASP A 81 4.04 -5.91 -21.07
C ASP A 81 2.52 -6.04 -20.84
N GLY A 82 1.98 -5.38 -19.82
CA GLY A 82 0.56 -5.27 -19.55
C GLY A 82 -0.05 -6.43 -18.76
N VAL A 83 0.77 -7.28 -18.14
CA VAL A 83 0.31 -8.39 -17.30
C VAL A 83 0.08 -7.90 -15.87
N THR A 84 -1.07 -8.22 -15.29
CA THR A 84 -1.36 -7.92 -13.89
C THR A 84 -1.00 -9.11 -13.01
N THR A 85 -0.14 -8.91 -12.02
CA THR A 85 0.23 -9.91 -11.02
C THR A 85 -0.01 -9.38 -9.61
N PRO A 86 -0.47 -10.19 -8.65
CA PRO A 86 -0.59 -9.76 -7.27
C PRO A 86 0.79 -9.40 -6.68
N ALA A 87 0.81 -8.40 -5.79
CA ALA A 87 1.96 -8.20 -4.92
C ALA A 87 1.89 -9.17 -3.75
N GLU A 88 3.06 -9.48 -3.17
CA GLU A 88 3.19 -10.38 -2.04
C GLU A 88 3.88 -9.68 -0.87
N LEU A 89 3.83 -10.31 0.31
CA LEU A 89 4.55 -9.81 1.49
C LEU A 89 6.07 -9.97 1.28
N GLY A 90 6.81 -8.88 1.50
CA GLY A 90 8.27 -8.93 1.51
C GLY A 90 8.87 -9.38 2.84
N MET A 91 10.13 -9.83 2.79
CA MET A 91 10.91 -10.28 3.95
C MET A 91 12.33 -9.68 3.99
N CYS A 92 12.66 -8.77 3.08
CA CYS A 92 13.96 -8.11 2.96
C CYS A 92 14.27 -7.18 4.14
N LYS A 93 13.26 -6.56 4.77
CA LYS A 93 13.41 -5.55 5.84
C LYS A 93 12.86 -5.98 7.21
N SER A 94 12.95 -7.27 7.58
CA SER A 94 12.27 -7.78 8.79
C SER A 94 12.57 -7.06 10.11
N SER A 95 13.75 -6.47 10.29
CA SER A 95 14.18 -5.84 11.55
C SER A 95 14.24 -4.32 11.50
N SER A 96 14.46 -3.75 10.31
CA SER A 96 14.55 -2.30 10.11
C SER A 96 13.28 -1.68 9.54
N LEU A 97 12.26 -2.48 9.17
CA LEU A 97 10.98 -1.98 8.67
C LEU A 97 10.29 -1.16 9.76
N LYS A 98 9.97 0.09 9.43
CA LYS A 98 9.13 0.95 10.28
C LYS A 98 7.66 0.58 10.08
N ALA A 99 7.26 -0.57 10.62
CA ALA A 99 5.93 -1.13 10.40
C ALA A 99 4.81 -0.15 10.84
N LEU A 100 3.73 -0.14 10.07
CA LEU A 100 2.46 0.48 10.46
C LEU A 100 1.79 -0.33 11.58
N PRO A 101 0.91 0.28 12.39
CA PRO A 101 0.23 -0.45 13.45
C PRO A 101 -0.78 -1.45 12.88
N ASN A 102 -1.02 -2.52 13.64
CA ASN A 102 -2.07 -3.50 13.31
C ASN A 102 -3.48 -2.99 13.63
N ASN A 103 -3.60 -2.00 14.52
CA ASN A 103 -4.86 -1.40 14.94
C ASN A 103 -4.82 0.12 14.70
N TRP A 104 -5.89 0.65 14.14
CA TRP A 104 -6.00 2.07 13.77
C TRP A 104 -6.92 2.80 14.74
N ALA A 105 -6.41 3.88 15.35
CA ALA A 105 -7.21 4.75 16.19
C ALA A 105 -7.86 5.86 15.36
N SER A 106 -8.98 6.39 15.87
CA SER A 106 -9.61 7.58 15.29
C SER A 106 -8.73 8.83 15.46
N ASN A 107 -8.92 9.81 14.58
CA ASN A 107 -8.31 11.15 14.66
C ASN A 107 -6.78 11.13 14.81
N SER A 108 -6.12 10.17 14.16
CA SER A 108 -4.71 9.87 14.36
C SER A 108 -3.92 10.02 13.06
N LYS A 109 -2.60 10.18 13.19
CA LYS A 109 -1.66 10.26 12.06
C LYS A 109 -0.55 9.24 12.25
N TYR A 110 -0.19 8.56 11.17
CA TYR A 110 0.80 7.50 11.15
C TYR A 110 1.79 7.73 10.02
N THR A 111 3.04 7.37 10.28
CA THR A 111 4.10 7.24 9.29
C THR A 111 4.68 5.85 9.44
N GLY A 112 4.86 5.15 8.34
CA GLY A 112 5.45 3.82 8.38
C GLY A 112 5.78 3.33 6.99
N GLN A 113 6.03 2.03 6.91
CA GLN A 113 6.49 1.38 5.70
C GLN A 113 5.68 0.12 5.44
N LEU A 114 5.44 -0.14 4.15
CA LEU A 114 5.01 -1.44 3.65
C LEU A 114 6.09 -2.01 2.75
N GLU A 115 6.37 -3.29 2.94
CA GLU A 115 7.28 -4.05 2.08
C GLU A 115 6.47 -4.98 1.19
N LEU A 116 6.66 -4.84 -0.12
CA LEU A 116 6.03 -5.68 -1.14
C LEU A 116 7.09 -6.48 -1.89
N GLN A 117 6.70 -7.66 -2.38
CA GLN A 117 7.40 -8.37 -3.44
C GLN A 117 6.60 -8.36 -4.73
N VAL A 118 7.28 -8.13 -5.84
CA VAL A 118 6.68 -7.94 -7.17
C VAL A 118 7.52 -8.60 -8.26
N ALA A 119 6.90 -8.87 -9.42
CA ALA A 119 7.57 -9.55 -10.53
C ALA A 119 8.54 -8.65 -11.33
N THR A 120 8.37 -7.32 -11.29
CA THR A 120 9.14 -6.37 -12.11
C THR A 120 9.66 -5.18 -11.33
N LYS A 121 10.83 -4.65 -11.74
CA LYS A 121 11.46 -3.45 -11.14
C LYS A 121 10.75 -2.15 -11.47
N ASN A 122 9.94 -2.16 -12.52
CA ASN A 122 9.17 -1.02 -12.98
C ASN A 122 7.79 -1.47 -13.44
N GLY A 123 6.85 -0.53 -13.47
CA GLY A 123 5.47 -0.78 -13.88
C GLY A 123 4.51 0.14 -13.17
N VAL A 124 3.26 -0.32 -13.06
CA VAL A 124 2.21 0.38 -12.30
C VAL A 124 1.91 -0.43 -11.06
N LEU A 125 2.14 0.15 -9.89
CA LEU A 125 1.67 -0.39 -8.62
C LEU A 125 0.21 0.05 -8.43
N ALA A 126 -0.72 -0.89 -8.45
CA ALA A 126 -2.14 -0.65 -8.24
C ALA A 126 -2.55 -1.10 -6.83
N LEU A 127 -3.18 -0.21 -6.08
CA LEU A 127 -3.85 -0.53 -4.83
C LEU A 127 -5.34 -0.69 -5.09
N ILE A 128 -5.82 -1.92 -4.98
CA ILE A 128 -7.21 -2.30 -5.24
C ILE A 128 -7.78 -2.98 -3.98
N PRO A 129 -8.29 -2.19 -3.01
CA PRO A 129 -8.92 -2.72 -1.82
C PRO A 129 -10.07 -3.68 -2.15
N GLY A 130 -10.10 -4.84 -1.49
CA GLY A 130 -11.25 -5.74 -1.55
C GLY A 130 -12.53 -5.01 -1.12
N GLY A 131 -13.59 -5.13 -1.93
CA GLY A 131 -14.89 -4.47 -1.69
C GLY A 131 -15.14 -3.21 -2.52
N LEU A 132 -14.14 -2.66 -3.23
CA LEU A 132 -14.37 -1.63 -4.25
C LEU A 132 -14.76 -2.30 -5.58
N THR A 133 -16.04 -2.67 -5.70
CA THR A 133 -16.59 -3.45 -6.83
C THR A 133 -16.89 -2.64 -8.09
N ASN A 134 -16.68 -1.32 -8.07
CA ASN A 134 -16.90 -0.46 -9.23
C ASN A 134 -15.63 -0.36 -10.09
N ALA A 135 -15.78 -0.47 -11.41
CA ALA A 135 -14.70 -0.21 -12.36
C ALA A 135 -14.12 1.20 -12.13
N GLY A 136 -12.80 1.28 -11.90
CA GLY A 136 -12.10 2.53 -11.54
C GLY A 136 -11.87 2.73 -10.04
N GLY A 137 -12.28 1.79 -9.18
CA GLY A 137 -11.93 1.78 -7.76
C GLY A 137 -10.44 1.53 -7.54
N GLY A 138 -9.78 2.36 -6.73
CA GLY A 138 -8.38 2.19 -6.35
C GLY A 138 -7.43 3.25 -6.91
N TRP A 139 -6.15 3.07 -6.64
CA TRP A 139 -5.10 4.06 -6.90
C TRP A 139 -3.88 3.41 -7.54
N GLU A 140 -3.22 4.14 -8.42
CA GLU A 140 -2.14 3.60 -9.24
C GLU A 140 -0.94 4.55 -9.21
N TRP A 141 0.26 4.00 -9.09
CA TRP A 141 1.51 4.75 -9.12
C TRP A 141 2.49 4.09 -10.08
N ASN A 142 3.10 4.88 -10.95
CA ASN A 142 4.28 4.42 -11.67
C ASN A 142 5.46 4.33 -10.70
N TYR A 143 6.27 3.29 -10.85
CA TYR A 143 7.51 3.10 -10.10
C TYR A 143 8.63 2.55 -10.97
#